data_AF-A0A852Z5S1-F1
#
_entry.id   AF-A0A852Z5S1-F1
#
_cell.length_a   1.000
_cell.length_b   1.000
_cell.length_c   1.000
_cell.angle_alpha   90.00
_cell.angle_beta   90.00
_cell.angle_gamma   90.00
#
_symmetry.space_group_name_H-M   'P 1'
#
loop_
_entity.id
_entity.type
_entity.pdbx_description
1 polymer ?
#
loop_
_entity_poly.entity_id
_entity_poly.type
_entity_poly.pdbx_seq_one_letter_code
_entity_poly.pdbx_strand_id
1 'polypeptide(L)'
;MKHILIRSGKSPHRVATPAEFLHQDLIGTNTGNLLFSDSVHKMLAVPDTTVTSNGIRTDISPERAAEINERYDVFVVPLANAFRPTFHASLDRLTRLIEQLTIPVVVVGVGAQVGEDYATDSLAPMNESVRRFAAAVLDRSASIGVRGELTARYLKGLGFADVDIIGCPSMFLYGDTFPEIRATELDGGSRIAVNLSPDAIPVGDVAGIARNVWQSYTHLTYYAQNTADGELLLWGDTTPESGVADDFPLHLTHRLLCENKMRLPLDPATWIRELREYDFAFGTRIHGNVAALLAGTPAVVLTHDSRTLELCRYFDLPNRPLAGLPADTDPRELYENADFSAMLKGHAERFDRVAAFLDRNDLRNTYTHGDRGAVFDAELSALDLPASISVWDGSDDGNLRYRISRLRELGAATDARTRENDRKLRGRVAAAERREAEAERQLTTLRKELAATRKQLAALDRRTKGIEKRVMVRLGPALRRRIRHLSRRDS
;
A
#
# COMPACT_ATOMS: atom_id res chain seq x y z
N MET A 1 -23.74 -21.19 -10.82
CA MET A 1 -22.33 -21.05 -10.42
C MET A 1 -22.10 -19.58 -10.12
N LYS A 2 -21.63 -19.21 -8.92
CA LYS A 2 -21.32 -17.84 -8.51
C LYS A 2 -19.88 -17.51 -8.92
N HIS A 3 -19.67 -16.42 -9.63
CA HIS A 3 -18.36 -15.96 -10.08
C HIS A 3 -17.86 -14.85 -9.15
N ILE A 4 -16.83 -15.15 -8.36
CA ILE A 4 -16.24 -14.21 -7.41
C ILE A 4 -14.95 -13.66 -8.02
N LEU A 5 -14.89 -12.34 -8.15
CA LEU A 5 -13.62 -11.65 -8.41
C LEU A 5 -12.95 -11.38 -7.06
N ILE A 6 -11.66 -11.65 -6.95
CA ILE A 6 -10.89 -11.31 -5.75
C ILE A 6 -9.71 -10.41 -6.08
N ARG A 7 -9.48 -9.42 -5.22
CA ARG A 7 -8.25 -8.61 -5.28
C ARG A 7 -7.06 -9.41 -4.76
N SER A 8 -6.39 -10.13 -5.65
CA SER A 8 -5.13 -10.82 -5.36
C SER A 8 -4.21 -10.86 -6.58
N GLY A 9 -2.91 -11.03 -6.38
CA GLY A 9 -1.94 -11.04 -7.49
C GLY A 9 -1.97 -12.33 -8.30
N LYS A 10 -2.19 -13.48 -7.65
CA LYS A 10 -2.41 -14.78 -8.31
C LYS A 10 -3.49 -15.59 -7.62
N SER A 11 -3.94 -16.66 -8.28
CA SER A 11 -4.70 -17.73 -7.64
C SER A 11 -3.71 -18.64 -6.91
N PRO A 12 -4.08 -19.23 -5.75
CA PRO A 12 -3.27 -20.27 -5.09
C PRO A 12 -2.96 -21.42 -6.04
N HIS A 13 -3.89 -21.76 -6.94
CA HIS A 13 -3.73 -22.83 -7.92
C HIS A 13 -2.92 -22.44 -9.16
N ARG A 14 -2.48 -21.17 -9.28
CA ARG A 14 -1.58 -20.73 -10.36
C ARG A 14 -0.14 -20.93 -9.90
N VAL A 15 0.52 -21.91 -10.52
CA VAL A 15 1.97 -22.11 -10.42
C VAL A 15 2.66 -21.08 -11.33
N ALA A 16 3.48 -20.20 -10.74
CA ALA A 16 4.21 -19.18 -11.45
C ALA A 16 5.72 -19.44 -11.34
N THR A 17 6.46 -19.25 -12.43
CA THR A 17 7.93 -19.32 -12.39
C THR A 17 8.50 -18.13 -11.59
N PRO A 18 9.73 -18.22 -11.03
CA PRO A 18 10.38 -17.08 -10.39
C PRO A 18 10.39 -15.81 -11.25
N ALA A 19 10.66 -15.96 -12.56
CA ALA A 19 10.70 -14.84 -13.49
C ALA A 19 9.32 -14.22 -13.70
N GLU A 20 8.29 -15.03 -13.92
CA GLU A 20 6.90 -14.57 -14.05
C GLU A 20 6.42 -13.85 -12.78
N PHE A 21 6.74 -14.43 -11.63
CA PHE A 21 6.34 -13.94 -10.31
C PHE A 21 6.84 -12.52 -10.05
N LEU A 22 8.12 -12.26 -10.33
CA LEU A 22 8.71 -10.94 -10.17
C LEU A 22 8.28 -9.99 -11.28
N HIS A 23 8.27 -10.44 -12.54
CA HIS A 23 7.96 -9.59 -13.69
C HIS A 23 6.53 -9.04 -13.66
N GLN A 24 5.57 -9.85 -13.20
CA GLN A 24 4.16 -9.44 -13.10
C GLN A 24 3.81 -8.83 -11.73
N ASP A 25 4.77 -8.75 -10.80
CA ASP A 25 4.55 -8.34 -9.40
C ASP A 25 3.33 -9.05 -8.77
N LEU A 26 3.35 -10.39 -8.79
CA LEU A 26 2.24 -11.23 -8.30
C LEU A 26 2.00 -11.10 -6.79
N ILE A 27 2.84 -10.34 -6.08
CA ILE A 27 2.75 -10.09 -4.64
C ILE A 27 2.36 -8.65 -4.30
N GLY A 28 2.23 -7.77 -5.30
CA GLY A 28 1.99 -6.35 -5.07
C GLY A 28 3.00 -5.76 -4.10
N THR A 29 4.29 -5.98 -4.39
CA THR A 29 5.49 -5.59 -3.63
C THR A 29 5.80 -6.37 -2.36
N ASN A 30 4.89 -7.22 -1.83
CA ASN A 30 5.14 -7.95 -0.59
C ASN A 30 4.52 -9.36 -0.54
N THR A 31 5.34 -10.41 -0.35
CA THR A 31 4.89 -11.82 -0.33
C THR A 31 3.86 -12.12 0.77
N GLY A 32 3.89 -11.38 1.88
CA GLY A 32 2.86 -11.47 2.91
C GLY A 32 1.44 -11.19 2.41
N ASN A 33 1.28 -10.52 1.26
CA ASN A 33 0.00 -10.33 0.61
C ASN A 33 -0.66 -11.64 0.14
N LEU A 34 0.16 -12.64 -0.22
CA LEU A 34 -0.36 -13.94 -0.65
C LEU A 34 -1.02 -14.69 0.51
N LEU A 35 -0.50 -14.62 1.73
CA LEU A 35 -1.06 -15.35 2.87
C LEU A 35 -2.52 -14.99 3.15
N PHE A 36 -2.84 -13.69 3.19
CA PHE A 36 -4.21 -13.27 3.43
C PHE A 36 -5.09 -13.43 2.19
N SER A 37 -4.55 -13.29 0.97
CA SER A 37 -5.36 -13.54 -0.23
C SER A 37 -5.69 -15.00 -0.39
N ASP A 38 -4.73 -15.90 -0.16
CA ASP A 38 -4.91 -17.35 -0.30
C ASP A 38 -5.86 -17.89 0.75
N SER A 39 -5.82 -17.34 1.97
CA SER A 39 -6.82 -17.65 3.00
C SER A 39 -8.22 -17.26 2.56
N VAL A 40 -8.40 -16.10 1.90
CA VAL A 40 -9.71 -15.68 1.37
C VAL A 40 -10.12 -16.50 0.13
N HIS A 41 -9.19 -16.89 -0.74
CA HIS A 41 -9.45 -17.83 -1.83
C HIS A 41 -10.00 -19.15 -1.27
N LYS A 42 -9.30 -19.74 -0.29
CA LYS A 42 -9.72 -20.98 0.39
C LYS A 42 -11.08 -20.83 1.06
N MET A 43 -11.30 -19.73 1.79
CA MET A 43 -12.59 -19.45 2.42
C MET A 43 -13.75 -19.50 1.43
N LEU A 44 -13.55 -19.04 0.20
CA LEU A 44 -14.61 -18.88 -0.81
C LEU A 44 -14.67 -20.04 -1.82
N ALA A 45 -13.79 -21.03 -1.70
CA ALA A 45 -13.75 -22.21 -2.55
C ALA A 45 -14.84 -23.22 -2.14
N VAL A 46 -16.03 -23.06 -2.72
CA VAL A 46 -17.19 -23.95 -2.51
C VAL A 46 -17.68 -24.53 -3.84
N PRO A 47 -18.37 -25.69 -3.88
CA PRO A 47 -18.65 -26.42 -5.14
C PRO A 47 -19.33 -25.64 -6.27
N ASP A 48 -20.13 -24.62 -5.94
CA ASP A 48 -20.85 -23.79 -6.92
C ASP A 48 -20.19 -22.42 -7.17
N THR A 49 -18.95 -22.22 -6.75
CA THR A 49 -18.25 -20.93 -6.84
C THR A 49 -16.98 -21.04 -7.67
N THR A 50 -16.73 -20.06 -8.55
CA THR A 50 -15.44 -19.87 -9.20
C THR A 50 -14.79 -18.60 -8.63
N VAL A 51 -13.60 -18.73 -8.06
CA VAL A 51 -12.84 -17.59 -7.51
C VAL A 51 -11.71 -17.21 -8.47
N THR A 52 -11.74 -15.97 -8.96
CA THR A 52 -10.80 -15.47 -9.97
C THR A 52 -10.03 -14.27 -9.45
N SER A 53 -8.70 -14.32 -9.53
CA SER A 53 -7.83 -13.20 -9.16
C SER A 53 -7.87 -12.08 -10.20
N ASN A 54 -7.88 -10.83 -9.73
CA ASN A 54 -7.82 -9.66 -10.62
C ASN A 54 -6.38 -9.22 -11.00
N GLY A 55 -5.35 -9.89 -10.49
CA GLY A 55 -3.95 -9.55 -10.74
C GLY A 55 -3.45 -8.33 -9.96
N ILE A 56 -4.03 -8.04 -8.78
CA ILE A 56 -3.75 -6.98 -7.79
C ILE A 56 -3.84 -5.52 -8.26
N ARG A 57 -3.61 -5.27 -9.55
CA ARG A 57 -3.66 -3.97 -10.20
C ARG A 57 -5.11 -3.49 -10.32
N THR A 58 -5.31 -2.21 -9.99
CA THR A 58 -6.60 -1.55 -10.20
C THR A 58 -6.60 -0.86 -11.55
N ASP A 59 -7.30 -1.45 -12.51
CA ASP A 59 -7.71 -0.76 -13.73
C ASP A 59 -9.05 -0.04 -13.48
N ILE A 60 -9.09 1.25 -13.81
CA ILE A 60 -10.24 2.14 -13.58
C ILE A 60 -11.04 2.40 -14.86
N SER A 61 -10.68 1.75 -15.96
CA SER A 61 -11.34 1.91 -17.26
C SER A 61 -12.83 1.53 -17.17
N PRO A 62 -13.72 2.31 -17.81
CA PRO A 62 -15.14 1.96 -17.89
C PRO A 62 -15.38 0.57 -18.50
N GLU A 63 -14.54 0.17 -19.47
CA GLU A 63 -14.59 -1.14 -20.11
C GLU A 63 -14.33 -2.25 -19.10
N ARG A 64 -13.31 -2.08 -18.23
CA ARG A 64 -13.04 -3.05 -17.18
C ARG A 64 -14.15 -3.09 -16.14
N ALA A 65 -14.70 -1.94 -15.74
CA ALA A 65 -15.83 -1.91 -14.80
C ALA A 65 -17.06 -2.62 -15.38
N ALA A 66 -17.38 -2.39 -16.66
CA ALA A 66 -18.46 -3.07 -17.36
C ALA A 66 -18.23 -4.59 -17.44
N GLU A 67 -17.01 -5.02 -17.78
CA GLU A 67 -16.65 -6.43 -17.78
C GLU A 67 -16.84 -7.06 -16.39
N ILE A 68 -16.44 -6.35 -15.33
CA ILE A 68 -16.60 -6.87 -13.96
C ILE A 68 -18.09 -7.04 -13.62
N ASN A 69 -18.92 -6.03 -13.93
CA ASN A 69 -20.35 -6.06 -13.67
C ASN A 69 -21.09 -7.15 -14.46
N GLU A 70 -20.61 -7.49 -15.66
CA GLU A 70 -21.20 -8.53 -16.50
C GLU A 70 -20.82 -9.94 -16.05
N ARG A 71 -19.55 -10.15 -15.65
CA ARG A 71 -18.97 -11.50 -15.49
C ARG A 71 -18.93 -12.01 -14.06
N TYR A 72 -19.05 -11.14 -13.05
CA TYR A 72 -18.88 -11.51 -11.65
C TYR A 72 -20.10 -11.12 -10.82
N ASP A 73 -20.41 -11.94 -9.83
CA ASP A 73 -21.52 -11.71 -8.91
C ASP A 73 -21.11 -10.90 -7.67
N VAL A 74 -19.81 -10.86 -7.35
CA VAL A 74 -19.26 -10.10 -6.21
C VAL A 74 -17.77 -9.85 -6.41
N PHE A 75 -17.30 -8.68 -5.97
CA PHE A 75 -15.87 -8.36 -5.88
C PHE A 75 -15.41 -8.35 -4.42
N VAL A 76 -14.60 -9.33 -4.04
CA VAL A 76 -14.00 -9.44 -2.71
C VAL A 76 -12.63 -8.79 -2.70
N VAL A 77 -12.38 -7.91 -1.73
CA VAL A 77 -11.20 -7.04 -1.68
C VAL A 77 -10.42 -7.27 -0.39
N PRO A 78 -9.54 -8.29 -0.34
CA PRO A 78 -8.58 -8.42 0.75
C PRO A 78 -7.62 -7.23 0.73
N LEU A 79 -7.47 -6.59 1.89
CA LEU A 79 -6.55 -5.48 2.07
C LEU A 79 -5.58 -5.75 3.23
N ALA A 80 -4.63 -4.83 3.35
CA ALA A 80 -3.74 -4.74 4.49
C ALA A 80 -3.84 -3.33 5.08
N ASN A 81 -2.72 -2.68 5.31
CA ASN A 81 -2.58 -1.29 5.73
C ASN A 81 -2.92 -0.27 4.63
N ALA A 82 -4.13 -0.32 4.07
CA ALA A 82 -4.51 0.55 2.96
C ALA A 82 -4.67 2.02 3.38
N PHE A 83 -4.98 2.31 4.65
CA PHE A 83 -5.04 3.69 5.15
C PHE A 83 -3.66 4.14 5.61
N ARG A 84 -2.83 4.48 4.63
CA ARG A 84 -1.48 5.04 4.81
C ARG A 84 -1.14 6.04 3.70
N PRO A 85 -0.37 7.11 3.99
CA PRO A 85 -0.09 8.16 3.00
C PRO A 85 0.47 7.64 1.67
N THR A 86 1.36 6.67 1.71
CA THR A 86 2.00 6.10 0.51
C THR A 86 1.04 5.29 -0.37
N PHE A 87 -0.13 4.91 0.12
CA PHE A 87 -1.14 4.18 -0.63
C PHE A 87 -2.32 5.06 -1.10
N HIS A 88 -2.33 6.34 -0.76
CA HIS A 88 -3.43 7.26 -1.05
C HIS A 88 -3.91 7.22 -2.51
N ALA A 89 -2.98 7.32 -3.47
CA ALA A 89 -3.33 7.29 -4.89
C ALA A 89 -3.92 5.93 -5.34
N SER A 90 -3.47 4.82 -4.75
CA SER A 90 -4.00 3.49 -5.04
C SER A 90 -5.38 3.29 -4.42
N LEU A 91 -5.61 3.83 -3.21
CA LEU A 91 -6.92 3.87 -2.57
C LEU A 91 -7.92 4.62 -3.45
N ASP A 92 -7.57 5.83 -3.91
CA ASP A 92 -8.44 6.63 -4.80
C ASP A 92 -8.78 5.91 -6.11
N ARG A 93 -7.82 5.21 -6.71
CA ARG A 93 -8.10 4.40 -7.92
C ARG A 93 -9.07 3.27 -7.61
N LEU A 94 -8.85 2.57 -6.48
CA LEU A 94 -9.73 1.49 -6.06
C LEU A 94 -11.15 2.00 -5.80
N THR A 95 -11.31 3.13 -5.10
CA THR A 95 -12.59 3.80 -4.89
C THR A 95 -13.30 4.12 -6.21
N ARG A 96 -12.58 4.70 -7.19
CA ARG A 96 -13.15 5.01 -8.52
C ARG A 96 -13.62 3.77 -9.28
N LEU A 97 -12.93 2.64 -9.13
CA LEU A 97 -13.41 1.38 -9.70
C LEU A 97 -14.69 0.95 -9.00
N ILE A 98 -14.70 0.89 -7.66
CA ILE A 98 -15.84 0.47 -6.85
C ILE A 98 -17.10 1.28 -7.17
N GLU A 99 -16.97 2.60 -7.30
CA GLU A 99 -18.09 3.49 -7.65
C GLU A 99 -18.75 3.17 -9.00
N GLN A 100 -18.00 2.57 -9.94
CA GLN A 100 -18.51 2.13 -11.25
C GLN A 100 -19.13 0.73 -11.20
N LEU A 101 -18.94 -0.03 -10.11
CA LEU A 101 -19.49 -1.37 -9.99
C LEU A 101 -20.96 -1.34 -9.56
N THR A 102 -21.75 -2.24 -10.12
CA THR A 102 -23.16 -2.49 -9.78
C THR A 102 -23.34 -3.75 -8.94
N ILE A 103 -22.27 -4.50 -8.74
CA ILE A 103 -22.23 -5.75 -7.96
C ILE A 103 -21.78 -5.47 -6.52
N PRO A 104 -22.07 -6.36 -5.55
CA PRO A 104 -21.53 -6.29 -4.20
C PRO A 104 -20.00 -6.18 -4.17
N VAL A 105 -19.48 -5.41 -3.21
CA VAL A 105 -18.04 -5.22 -2.99
C VAL A 105 -17.71 -5.41 -1.51
N VAL A 106 -17.03 -6.50 -1.17
CA VAL A 106 -16.78 -6.87 0.24
C VAL A 106 -15.31 -6.69 0.58
N VAL A 107 -15.01 -5.74 1.48
CA VAL A 107 -13.63 -5.48 1.94
C VAL A 107 -13.28 -6.37 3.12
N VAL A 108 -12.22 -7.17 2.98
CA VAL A 108 -11.78 -8.13 3.99
C VAL A 108 -10.45 -7.68 4.60
N GLY A 109 -10.50 -7.18 5.83
CA GLY A 109 -9.33 -6.93 6.66
C GLY A 109 -8.51 -5.71 6.23
N VAL A 110 -9.12 -4.52 6.17
CA VAL A 110 -8.40 -3.25 5.97
C VAL A 110 -7.84 -2.70 7.29
N GLY A 111 -6.68 -2.05 7.24
CA GLY A 111 -5.98 -1.50 8.40
C GLY A 111 -5.46 -0.07 8.16
N ALA A 112 -5.37 0.70 9.24
CA ALA A 112 -4.68 1.98 9.29
C ALA A 112 -3.22 1.83 9.70
N GLN A 113 -2.35 2.74 9.24
CA GLN A 113 -0.95 2.75 9.63
C GLN A 113 -0.54 4.13 10.14
N VAL A 114 -0.28 4.17 11.44
CA VAL A 114 0.20 5.31 12.22
C VAL A 114 1.35 4.89 13.15
N GLY A 115 1.85 5.81 14.00
CA GLY A 115 2.83 5.50 15.04
C GLY A 115 2.29 4.54 16.11
N GLU A 116 3.17 4.00 16.97
CA GLU A 116 2.78 3.05 18.03
C GLU A 116 1.86 3.66 19.09
N ASP A 117 1.83 4.99 19.19
CA ASP A 117 0.92 5.78 20.04
C ASP A 117 -0.54 5.77 19.57
N TYR A 118 -0.80 5.19 18.38
CA TYR A 118 -2.12 5.10 17.76
C TYR A 118 -2.76 6.47 17.43
N ALA A 119 -1.95 7.52 17.37
CA ALA A 119 -2.41 8.85 16.99
C ALA A 119 -2.73 8.91 15.49
N THR A 120 -3.97 9.31 15.14
CA THR A 120 -4.44 9.33 13.75
C THR A 120 -4.23 10.66 13.03
N ASP A 121 -3.55 11.62 13.64
CA ASP A 121 -3.34 12.96 13.07
C ASP A 121 -2.61 12.91 11.73
N SER A 122 -1.67 11.97 11.56
CA SER A 122 -0.94 11.77 10.30
C SER A 122 -1.84 11.32 9.14
N LEU A 123 -3.03 10.79 9.44
CA LEU A 123 -4.04 10.38 8.45
C LEU A 123 -5.00 11.50 8.06
N ALA A 124 -4.96 12.65 8.73
CA ALA A 124 -5.87 13.76 8.44
C ALA A 124 -5.91 14.16 6.95
N PRO A 125 -4.78 14.23 6.22
CA PRO A 125 -4.79 14.53 4.78
C PRO A 125 -5.53 13.49 3.92
N MET A 126 -5.72 12.27 4.42
CA MET A 126 -6.40 11.19 3.72
C MET A 126 -7.87 11.02 4.10
N ASN A 127 -8.36 11.73 5.12
CA ASN A 127 -9.69 11.52 5.69
C ASN A 127 -10.80 11.55 4.62
N GLU A 128 -10.69 12.44 3.63
CA GLU A 128 -11.67 12.53 2.55
C GLU A 128 -11.64 11.29 1.65
N SER A 129 -10.46 10.83 1.25
CA SER A 129 -10.30 9.62 0.45
C SER A 129 -10.75 8.36 1.19
N VAL A 130 -10.47 8.27 2.49
CA VAL A 130 -10.94 7.16 3.34
C VAL A 130 -12.46 7.20 3.50
N ARG A 131 -13.04 8.39 3.71
CA ARG A 131 -14.50 8.57 3.78
C ARG A 131 -15.17 8.14 2.48
N ARG A 132 -14.66 8.60 1.35
CA ARG A 132 -15.18 8.24 0.03
C ARG A 132 -15.05 6.73 -0.24
N PHE A 133 -13.92 6.13 0.10
CA PHE A 133 -13.71 4.69 -0.01
C PHE A 133 -14.72 3.91 0.85
N ALA A 134 -14.85 4.25 2.13
CA ALA A 134 -15.74 3.55 3.05
C ALA A 134 -17.21 3.68 2.63
N ALA A 135 -17.64 4.88 2.19
CA ALA A 135 -18.97 5.07 1.64
C ALA A 135 -19.22 4.21 0.39
N ALA A 136 -18.31 4.22 -0.58
CA ALA A 136 -18.45 3.45 -1.81
C ALA A 136 -18.54 1.93 -1.56
N VAL A 137 -17.84 1.43 -0.54
CA VAL A 137 -17.90 0.02 -0.11
C VAL A 137 -19.23 -0.29 0.60
N LEU A 138 -19.64 0.54 1.57
CA LEU A 138 -20.86 0.32 2.35
C LEU A 138 -22.14 0.49 1.54
N ASP A 139 -22.11 1.24 0.44
CA ASP A 139 -23.21 1.24 -0.54
C ASP A 139 -23.43 -0.15 -1.21
N ARG A 140 -22.47 -1.08 -1.07
CA ARG A 140 -22.43 -2.38 -1.76
C ARG A 140 -22.12 -3.56 -0.83
N SER A 141 -22.07 -3.34 0.48
CA SER A 141 -21.71 -4.36 1.47
C SER A 141 -22.36 -4.05 2.80
N ALA A 142 -22.70 -5.10 3.56
CA ALA A 142 -23.34 -4.95 4.86
C ALA A 142 -22.42 -4.36 5.93
N SER A 143 -21.09 -4.44 5.75
CA SER A 143 -20.10 -4.02 6.73
C SER A 143 -18.68 -4.02 6.14
N ILE A 144 -17.79 -3.18 6.66
CA ILE A 144 -16.36 -3.22 6.33
C ILE A 144 -15.61 -4.09 7.35
N GLY A 145 -14.89 -5.11 6.87
CA GLY A 145 -13.99 -5.92 7.70
C GLY A 145 -12.67 -5.20 7.95
N VAL A 146 -12.32 -4.95 9.21
CA VAL A 146 -11.07 -4.29 9.63
C VAL A 146 -10.15 -5.19 10.44
N ARG A 147 -8.86 -4.85 10.46
CA ARG A 147 -7.80 -5.64 11.11
C ARG A 147 -7.74 -5.52 12.63
N GLY A 148 -8.37 -4.52 13.23
CA GLY A 148 -8.34 -4.32 14.68
C GLY A 148 -9.07 -3.06 15.15
N GLU A 149 -8.97 -2.80 16.45
CA GLU A 149 -9.67 -1.75 17.17
C GLU A 149 -9.22 -0.33 16.79
N LEU A 150 -7.95 -0.14 16.43
CA LEU A 150 -7.45 1.16 15.98
C LEU A 150 -8.15 1.57 14.69
N THR A 151 -8.17 0.68 13.71
CA THR A 151 -8.80 0.93 12.41
C THR A 151 -10.31 1.09 12.56
N ALA A 152 -10.95 0.27 13.42
CA ALA A 152 -12.37 0.43 13.73
C ALA A 152 -12.70 1.80 14.34
N ARG A 153 -11.90 2.25 15.32
CA ARG A 153 -12.07 3.59 15.92
C ARG A 153 -11.85 4.71 14.92
N TYR A 154 -10.88 4.58 14.03
CA TYR A 154 -10.62 5.56 12.97
C TYR A 154 -11.83 5.71 12.04
N LEU A 155 -12.40 4.61 11.54
CA LEU A 155 -13.60 4.66 10.69
C LEU A 155 -14.84 5.18 11.43
N LYS A 156 -15.02 4.80 12.71
CA LYS A 156 -16.09 5.36 13.56
C LYS A 156 -15.94 6.86 13.77
N GLY A 157 -14.71 7.35 13.96
CA GLY A 157 -14.41 8.79 14.03
C GLY A 157 -14.72 9.55 12.74
N LEU A 158 -14.69 8.85 11.60
CA LEU A 158 -15.14 9.39 10.31
C LEU A 158 -16.66 9.27 10.12
N GLY A 159 -17.41 8.64 11.03
CA GLY A 159 -18.87 8.54 10.99
C GLY A 159 -19.44 7.25 10.43
N PHE A 160 -18.64 6.18 10.30
CA PHE A 160 -19.10 4.87 9.85
C PHE A 160 -19.33 3.91 11.03
N ALA A 161 -20.51 3.31 11.11
CA ALA A 161 -20.88 2.39 12.19
C ALA A 161 -20.77 0.91 11.78
N ASP A 162 -21.01 0.60 10.51
CA ASP A 162 -21.02 -0.76 9.94
C ASP A 162 -19.59 -1.28 9.70
N VAL A 163 -18.89 -1.51 10.81
CA VAL A 163 -17.48 -1.92 10.84
C VAL A 163 -17.32 -3.14 11.73
N ASP A 164 -16.86 -4.25 11.16
CA ASP A 164 -16.63 -5.52 11.86
C ASP A 164 -15.13 -5.76 12.03
N ILE A 165 -14.69 -5.98 13.27
CA ILE A 165 -13.29 -6.31 13.58
C ILE A 165 -13.11 -7.81 13.34
N ILE A 166 -12.38 -8.15 12.28
CA ILE A 166 -12.18 -9.53 11.82
C ILE A 166 -10.71 -9.95 11.85
N GLY A 167 -9.78 -9.00 12.01
CA GLY A 167 -8.35 -9.29 11.95
C GLY A 167 -7.82 -9.46 10.53
N CYS A 168 -6.69 -10.13 10.40
CA CYS A 168 -6.10 -10.51 9.12
C CYS A 168 -6.55 -11.94 8.75
N PRO A 169 -7.09 -12.17 7.55
CA PRO A 169 -7.53 -13.50 7.11
C PRO A 169 -6.43 -14.56 7.15
N SER A 170 -5.15 -14.17 7.09
CA SER A 170 -4.01 -15.09 7.11
C SER A 170 -4.00 -16.01 8.33
N MET A 171 -4.57 -15.60 9.47
CA MET A 171 -4.62 -16.44 10.67
C MET A 171 -5.58 -17.63 10.54
N PHE A 172 -6.48 -17.62 9.56
CA PHE A 172 -7.59 -18.56 9.44
C PHE A 172 -7.47 -19.49 8.24
N LEU A 173 -6.23 -19.73 7.76
CA LEU A 173 -5.96 -20.67 6.67
C LEU A 173 -6.44 -22.11 6.98
N TYR A 174 -6.47 -22.47 8.26
CA TYR A 174 -6.93 -23.77 8.77
C TYR A 174 -8.28 -23.68 9.52
N GLY A 175 -9.05 -22.62 9.26
CA GLY A 175 -10.37 -22.41 9.84
C GLY A 175 -10.35 -22.11 11.34
N ASP A 176 -11.28 -22.75 12.07
CA ASP A 176 -11.45 -22.71 13.53
C ASP A 176 -10.32 -23.42 14.30
N THR A 177 -9.45 -24.15 13.59
CA THR A 177 -8.29 -24.83 14.17
C THR A 177 -6.99 -24.11 13.86
N PHE A 178 -6.04 -24.21 14.78
CA PHE A 178 -4.69 -23.70 14.59
C PHE A 178 -3.69 -24.84 14.85
N PRO A 179 -2.56 -24.91 14.11
CA PRO A 179 -1.53 -25.91 14.37
C PRO A 179 -1.01 -25.85 15.80
N GLU A 180 -0.65 -27.00 16.35
CA GLU A 180 0.07 -27.06 17.61
C GLU A 180 1.43 -26.36 17.46
N ILE A 181 1.74 -25.46 18.39
CA ILE A 181 3.03 -24.78 18.42
C ILE A 181 4.05 -25.71 19.07
N ARG A 182 5.06 -26.13 18.30
CA ARG A 182 6.09 -27.05 18.77
C ARG A 182 6.91 -26.39 19.88
N ALA A 183 6.90 -27.00 21.05
CA ALA A 183 7.86 -26.69 22.10
C ALA A 183 9.27 -27.11 21.66
N THR A 184 10.27 -26.27 21.90
CA THR A 184 11.66 -26.53 21.54
C THR A 184 12.59 -25.94 22.60
N GLU A 185 13.84 -26.40 22.64
CA GLU A 185 14.91 -25.72 23.35
C GLU A 185 15.85 -25.15 22.30
N LEU A 186 16.11 -23.84 22.35
CA LEU A 186 17.00 -23.21 21.39
C LEU A 186 18.46 -23.41 21.82
N ASP A 187 19.38 -23.50 20.87
CA ASP A 187 20.83 -23.52 21.03
C ASP A 187 21.51 -23.08 19.73
N GLY A 188 22.85 -22.97 19.70
CA GLY A 188 23.58 -22.52 18.50
C GLY A 188 23.45 -23.44 17.27
N GLY A 189 22.91 -24.65 17.44
CA GLY A 189 22.57 -25.60 16.37
C GLY A 189 21.12 -25.51 15.91
N SER A 190 20.28 -24.70 16.56
CA SER A 190 18.88 -24.51 16.18
C SER A 190 18.73 -23.80 14.83
N ARG A 191 17.68 -24.16 14.11
CA ARG A 191 17.28 -23.56 12.83
C ARG A 191 16.44 -22.32 13.09
N ILE A 192 17.01 -21.14 12.84
CA ILE A 192 16.35 -19.85 13.09
C ILE A 192 15.91 -19.22 11.77
N ALA A 193 14.64 -18.88 11.67
CA ALA A 193 14.08 -18.10 10.57
C ALA A 193 13.95 -16.62 10.99
N VAL A 194 14.63 -15.72 10.30
CA VAL A 194 14.54 -14.27 10.59
C VAL A 194 13.84 -13.54 9.44
N ASN A 195 13.01 -12.55 9.75
CA ASN A 195 12.35 -11.71 8.75
C ASN A 195 12.41 -10.22 9.15
N LEU A 196 13.16 -9.39 8.44
CA LEU A 196 13.34 -7.98 8.81
C LEU A 196 12.86 -7.05 7.70
N SER A 197 12.43 -5.86 8.09
CA SER A 197 11.98 -4.81 7.19
C SER A 197 13.01 -3.69 7.16
N PRO A 198 13.42 -3.22 5.97
CA PRO A 198 14.19 -1.97 5.86
C PRO A 198 13.45 -0.78 6.50
N ASP A 199 12.11 -0.78 6.46
CA ASP A 199 11.28 0.26 7.10
C ASP A 199 11.42 0.30 8.64
N ALA A 200 11.99 -0.74 9.25
CA ALA A 200 12.21 -0.84 10.68
C ALA A 200 13.59 -0.32 11.13
N ILE A 201 14.52 -0.06 10.19
CA ILE A 201 15.85 0.50 10.47
C ILE A 201 15.79 1.81 11.28
N PRO A 202 14.87 2.76 11.00
CA PRO A 202 14.77 3.98 11.79
C PRO A 202 14.27 3.78 13.23
N VAL A 203 13.75 2.59 13.58
CA VAL A 203 13.10 2.32 14.87
C VAL A 203 14.02 1.54 15.82
N GLY A 204 14.86 0.65 15.29
CA GLY A 204 15.83 -0.10 16.09
C GLY A 204 16.90 -0.78 15.24
N ASP A 205 17.91 -1.35 15.90
CA ASP A 205 19.10 -1.92 15.24
C ASP A 205 18.85 -3.31 14.66
N VAL A 206 18.01 -3.38 13.62
CA VAL A 206 17.70 -4.62 12.91
C VAL A 206 18.92 -5.24 12.21
N ALA A 207 19.90 -4.43 11.82
CA ALA A 207 21.16 -4.90 11.24
C ALA A 207 22.02 -5.60 12.30
N GLY A 208 22.16 -4.98 13.47
CA GLY A 208 22.82 -5.57 14.64
C GLY A 208 22.16 -6.88 15.08
N ILE A 209 20.83 -6.92 15.16
CA ILE A 209 20.08 -8.15 15.46
C ILE A 209 20.38 -9.25 14.44
N ALA A 210 20.31 -8.94 13.13
CA ALA A 210 20.63 -9.91 12.09
C ALA A 210 22.05 -10.45 12.21
N ARG A 211 23.02 -9.58 12.53
CA ARG A 211 24.43 -9.92 12.74
C ARG A 211 24.62 -10.81 13.96
N ASN A 212 23.96 -10.49 15.08
CA ASN A 212 24.03 -11.28 16.31
C ASN A 212 23.52 -12.71 16.09
N VAL A 213 22.37 -12.87 15.42
CA VAL A 213 21.83 -14.20 15.12
C VAL A 213 22.71 -14.95 14.15
N TRP A 214 23.26 -14.29 13.13
CA TRP A 214 24.21 -14.91 12.21
C TRP A 214 25.47 -15.43 12.92
N GLN A 215 25.96 -14.73 13.94
CA GLN A 215 27.12 -15.15 14.74
C GLN A 215 26.78 -16.28 15.72
N SER A 216 25.56 -16.29 16.26
CA SER A 216 25.17 -17.18 17.36
C SER A 216 24.51 -18.48 16.91
N TYR A 217 23.90 -18.51 15.72
CA TYR A 217 23.13 -19.64 15.21
C TYR A 217 23.61 -20.11 13.83
N THR A 218 24.12 -21.34 13.78
CA THR A 218 24.73 -21.93 12.57
C THR A 218 23.72 -22.01 11.41
N HIS A 219 22.47 -22.36 11.72
CA HIS A 219 21.41 -22.63 10.75
C HIS A 219 20.40 -21.49 10.62
N LEU A 220 20.88 -20.25 10.57
CA LEU A 220 20.08 -19.08 10.22
C LEU A 220 19.66 -19.06 8.75
N THR A 221 18.38 -18.77 8.49
CA THR A 221 17.85 -18.34 7.19
C THR A 221 17.04 -17.06 7.30
N TYR A 222 17.30 -16.11 6.40
CA TYR A 222 16.57 -14.85 6.25
C TYR A 222 15.45 -15.01 5.22
N TYR A 223 14.20 -14.88 5.66
CA TYR A 223 13.02 -14.86 4.79
C TYR A 223 12.69 -13.44 4.36
N ALA A 224 13.14 -13.11 3.16
CA ALA A 224 12.83 -11.89 2.46
C ALA A 224 11.36 -11.86 2.02
N GLN A 225 10.82 -10.67 1.78
CA GLN A 225 9.39 -10.52 1.48
C GLN A 225 9.08 -9.46 0.44
N ASN A 226 10.03 -8.66 -0.02
CA ASN A 226 9.77 -7.62 -1.01
C ASN A 226 10.20 -8.05 -2.41
N THR A 227 9.56 -7.52 -3.44
CA THR A 227 9.94 -7.78 -4.85
C THR A 227 11.39 -7.41 -5.13
N ALA A 228 11.89 -6.30 -4.54
CA ALA A 228 13.30 -5.90 -4.66
C ALA A 228 14.27 -6.96 -4.11
N ASP A 229 13.90 -7.65 -3.03
CA ASP A 229 14.71 -8.75 -2.49
C ASP A 229 14.76 -9.90 -3.50
N GLY A 230 13.61 -10.26 -4.09
CA GLY A 230 13.54 -11.31 -5.11
C GLY A 230 14.33 -10.98 -6.37
N GLU A 231 14.30 -9.72 -6.78
CA GLU A 231 15.11 -9.22 -7.89
C GLU A 231 16.61 -9.31 -7.59
N LEU A 232 17.03 -9.02 -6.35
CA LEU A 232 18.41 -9.19 -5.91
C LEU A 232 18.82 -10.67 -5.91
N LEU A 233 17.95 -11.56 -5.40
CA LEU A 233 18.21 -12.99 -5.38
C LEU A 233 18.29 -13.61 -6.79
N LEU A 234 17.38 -13.19 -7.69
CA LEU A 234 17.28 -13.75 -9.04
C LEU A 234 18.31 -13.14 -10.01
N TRP A 235 18.50 -11.82 -9.97
CA TRP A 235 19.30 -11.11 -10.97
C TRP A 235 20.65 -10.63 -10.45
N GLY A 236 20.80 -10.49 -9.13
CA GLY A 236 21.99 -9.91 -8.51
C GLY A 236 22.05 -8.38 -8.63
N ASP A 237 23.20 -7.85 -8.20
CA ASP A 237 23.62 -6.45 -8.34
C ASP A 237 25.11 -6.39 -8.74
N THR A 238 25.69 -5.20 -8.86
CA THR A 238 27.12 -4.98 -9.16
C THR A 238 27.95 -4.58 -7.93
N THR A 239 27.42 -4.83 -6.73
CA THR A 239 28.14 -4.51 -5.49
C THR A 239 29.41 -5.33 -5.26
N PRO A 240 29.51 -6.61 -5.68
CA PRO A 240 30.75 -7.37 -5.56
C PRO A 240 31.93 -6.75 -6.32
N GLU A 241 31.68 -6.16 -7.49
CA GLU A 241 32.73 -5.54 -8.31
C GLU A 241 33.08 -4.11 -7.85
N SER A 242 32.12 -3.39 -7.29
CA SER A 242 32.33 -2.02 -6.81
C SER A 242 32.86 -1.95 -5.37
N GLY A 243 32.71 -3.02 -4.59
CA GLY A 243 33.09 -3.08 -3.17
C GLY A 243 32.14 -2.32 -2.24
N VAL A 244 30.98 -1.89 -2.73
CA VAL A 244 29.93 -1.27 -1.91
C VAL A 244 29.36 -2.33 -0.95
N ALA A 245 29.24 -1.98 0.32
CA ALA A 245 28.68 -2.85 1.35
C ALA A 245 27.57 -2.11 2.10
N ASP A 246 26.62 -2.88 2.63
CA ASP A 246 25.56 -2.43 3.52
C ASP A 246 25.53 -3.37 4.74
N ASP A 247 25.15 -2.84 5.89
CA ASP A 247 25.01 -3.60 7.13
C ASP A 247 23.71 -4.40 7.20
N PHE A 248 22.75 -4.08 6.32
CA PHE A 248 21.51 -4.81 6.11
C PHE A 248 21.59 -5.61 4.79
N PRO A 249 20.90 -6.75 4.64
CA PRO A 249 20.97 -7.60 3.44
C PRO A 249 20.26 -6.99 2.21
N LEU A 250 20.75 -5.84 1.72
CA LEU A 250 20.27 -5.14 0.53
C LEU A 250 21.19 -5.31 -0.69
N HIS A 251 22.39 -5.84 -0.47
CA HIS A 251 23.45 -5.96 -1.48
C HIS A 251 24.12 -7.33 -1.43
N LEU A 252 24.53 -7.85 -2.59
CA LEU A 252 25.17 -9.19 -2.66
C LEU A 252 26.43 -9.32 -1.80
N THR A 253 27.10 -8.21 -1.49
CA THR A 253 28.26 -8.16 -0.59
C THR A 253 27.93 -8.45 0.88
N HIS A 254 26.66 -8.44 1.27
CA HIS A 254 26.23 -8.76 2.64
C HIS A 254 26.42 -10.27 2.94
N ARG A 255 26.85 -10.60 4.16
CA ARG A 255 27.19 -12.00 4.56
C ARG A 255 26.06 -13.00 4.35
N LEU A 256 24.83 -12.65 4.71
CA LEU A 256 23.66 -13.52 4.49
C LEU A 256 23.41 -13.85 3.02
N LEU A 257 23.79 -12.98 2.10
CA LEU A 257 23.67 -13.21 0.66
C LEU A 257 24.88 -13.99 0.13
N CYS A 258 26.09 -13.63 0.55
CA CYS A 258 27.32 -14.37 0.22
C CYS A 258 27.25 -15.85 0.63
N GLU A 259 26.66 -16.14 1.79
CA GLU A 259 26.53 -17.50 2.34
C GLU A 259 25.24 -18.21 1.88
N ASN A 260 24.50 -17.61 0.94
CA ASN A 260 23.23 -18.13 0.42
C ASN A 260 22.22 -18.49 1.54
N LYS A 261 22.11 -17.62 2.56
CA LYS A 261 21.19 -17.75 3.70
C LYS A 261 19.88 -16.98 3.52
N MET A 262 19.61 -16.40 2.35
CA MET A 262 18.41 -15.60 2.10
C MET A 262 17.45 -16.28 1.12
N ARG A 263 16.15 -16.24 1.42
CA ARG A 263 15.08 -16.88 0.63
C ARG A 263 13.92 -15.91 0.41
N LEU A 264 13.32 -15.90 -0.80
CA LEU A 264 12.05 -15.23 -1.06
C LEU A 264 10.99 -16.28 -1.44
N PRO A 265 9.95 -16.47 -0.61
CA PRO A 265 8.87 -17.39 -0.93
C PRO A 265 8.00 -16.90 -2.08
N LEU A 266 7.62 -17.83 -2.94
CA LEU A 266 6.75 -17.61 -4.11
C LEU A 266 5.30 -18.04 -3.87
N ASP A 267 5.08 -18.87 -2.86
CA ASP A 267 3.79 -19.42 -2.54
C ASP A 267 3.65 -19.63 -1.02
N PRO A 268 2.51 -19.27 -0.40
CA PRO A 268 2.27 -19.53 1.01
C PRO A 268 2.41 -21.00 1.41
N ALA A 269 2.00 -21.96 0.58
CA ALA A 269 2.09 -23.37 0.92
C ALA A 269 3.54 -23.86 0.93
N THR A 270 4.37 -23.44 -0.05
CA THR A 270 5.81 -23.67 0.00
C THR A 270 6.43 -23.01 1.22
N TRP A 271 6.09 -21.75 1.49
CA TRP A 271 6.65 -21.01 2.61
C TRP A 271 6.38 -21.67 3.96
N ILE A 272 5.12 -22.03 4.21
CA ILE A 272 4.69 -22.71 5.43
C ILE A 272 5.40 -24.06 5.54
N ARG A 273 5.46 -24.84 4.45
CA ARG A 273 6.17 -26.13 4.42
C ARG A 273 7.64 -25.99 4.78
N GLU A 274 8.35 -25.01 4.21
CA GLU A 274 9.76 -24.77 4.54
C GLU A 274 9.94 -24.37 6.02
N LEU A 275 9.04 -23.53 6.55
CA LEU A 275 9.12 -23.06 7.93
C LEU A 275 8.85 -24.15 8.99
N ARG A 276 8.21 -25.27 8.62
CA ARG A 276 8.00 -26.43 9.53
C ARG A 276 9.31 -27.02 10.06
N GLU A 277 10.37 -26.90 9.26
CA GLU A 277 11.70 -27.42 9.55
C GLU A 277 12.52 -26.50 10.48
N TYR A 278 11.97 -25.36 10.93
CA TYR A 278 12.67 -24.40 11.78
C TYR A 278 12.23 -24.49 13.24
N ASP A 279 13.17 -24.29 14.16
CA ASP A 279 12.89 -24.37 15.59
C ASP A 279 12.23 -23.09 16.11
N PHE A 280 12.58 -21.94 15.53
CA PHE A 280 12.01 -20.65 15.92
C PHE A 280 12.06 -19.65 14.77
N ALA A 281 11.05 -18.78 14.72
CA ALA A 281 11.01 -17.65 13.80
C ALA A 281 10.80 -16.33 14.53
N PHE A 282 11.44 -15.26 14.09
CA PHE A 282 11.12 -13.94 14.63
C PHE A 282 11.44 -12.82 13.64
N GLY A 283 10.89 -11.65 13.90
CA GLY A 283 11.27 -10.44 13.18
C GLY A 283 10.14 -9.44 12.97
N THR A 284 10.39 -8.42 12.17
CA THR A 284 9.52 -7.24 12.07
C THR A 284 8.40 -7.38 11.04
N ARG A 285 8.41 -8.45 10.23
CA ARG A 285 7.38 -8.69 9.21
C ARG A 285 6.33 -9.64 9.77
N ILE A 286 5.19 -9.10 10.18
CA ILE A 286 4.13 -9.90 10.81
C ILE A 286 3.75 -11.16 10.01
N HIS A 287 3.59 -11.07 8.68
CA HIS A 287 3.21 -12.23 7.88
C HIS A 287 4.31 -13.31 7.81
N GLY A 288 5.59 -12.96 8.03
CA GLY A 288 6.65 -13.96 8.17
C GLY A 288 6.52 -14.78 9.44
N ASN A 289 6.15 -14.12 10.54
CA ASN A 289 5.87 -14.80 11.80
C ASN A 289 4.55 -15.58 11.72
N VAL A 290 3.52 -15.04 11.06
CA VAL A 290 2.26 -15.78 10.82
C VAL A 290 2.50 -17.04 9.99
N ALA A 291 3.33 -16.98 8.93
CA ALA A 291 3.69 -18.17 8.16
C ALA A 291 4.33 -19.25 9.03
N ALA A 292 5.20 -18.85 9.98
CA ALA A 292 5.84 -19.77 10.91
C ALA A 292 4.84 -20.37 11.90
N LEU A 293 3.94 -19.56 12.46
CA LEU A 293 2.87 -20.05 13.35
C LEU A 293 1.93 -21.03 12.64
N LEU A 294 1.58 -20.76 11.38
CA LEU A 294 0.83 -21.68 10.52
C LEU A 294 1.62 -22.95 10.17
N ALA A 295 2.95 -22.92 10.31
CA ALA A 295 3.79 -24.10 10.19
C ALA A 295 3.87 -24.90 11.51
N GLY A 296 3.30 -24.41 12.61
CA GLY A 296 3.52 -24.97 13.95
C GLY A 296 4.87 -24.59 14.57
N THR A 297 5.61 -23.68 13.93
CA THR A 297 6.89 -23.16 14.41
C THR A 297 6.65 -21.96 15.31
N PRO A 298 7.17 -21.95 16.56
CA PRO A 298 6.97 -20.81 17.47
C PRO A 298 7.57 -19.54 16.86
N ALA A 299 6.86 -18.43 17.01
CA ALA A 299 7.31 -17.16 16.47
C ALA A 299 6.98 -15.92 17.31
N VAL A 300 7.88 -14.93 17.27
CA VAL A 300 7.72 -13.63 17.95
C VAL A 300 7.80 -12.48 16.97
N VAL A 301 6.82 -11.56 17.04
CA VAL A 301 6.79 -10.35 16.21
C VAL A 301 7.57 -9.22 16.89
N LEU A 302 8.49 -8.59 16.16
CA LEU A 302 9.12 -7.34 16.57
C LEU A 302 8.29 -6.15 16.04
N THR A 303 7.50 -5.52 16.92
CA THR A 303 6.62 -4.42 16.50
C THR A 303 7.41 -3.14 16.33
N HIS A 304 7.14 -2.42 15.23
CA HIS A 304 7.82 -1.16 14.89
C HIS A 304 6.84 -0.10 14.35
N ASP A 305 5.55 -0.46 14.22
CA ASP A 305 4.48 0.41 13.77
C ASP A 305 3.13 -0.05 14.37
N SER A 306 2.11 0.80 14.28
CA SER A 306 0.76 0.43 14.77
C SER A 306 0.15 -0.75 14.04
N ARG A 307 0.48 -0.97 12.77
CA ARG A 307 -0.07 -2.04 11.94
C ARG A 307 0.31 -3.42 12.48
N THR A 308 1.58 -3.59 12.83
CA THR A 308 2.06 -4.83 13.44
C THR A 308 1.52 -4.99 14.85
N LEU A 309 1.55 -3.92 15.66
CA LEU A 309 1.07 -3.95 17.04
C LEU A 309 -0.45 -4.21 17.16
N GLU A 310 -1.27 -3.63 16.29
CA GLU A 310 -2.74 -3.82 16.27
C GLU A 310 -3.09 -5.29 16.05
N LEU A 311 -2.46 -5.93 15.07
CA LEU A 311 -2.66 -7.35 14.81
C LEU A 311 -2.14 -8.23 15.93
N CYS A 312 -0.97 -7.89 16.53
CA CYS A 312 -0.46 -8.64 17.67
C CYS A 312 -1.43 -8.58 18.86
N ARG A 313 -2.03 -7.41 19.13
CA ARG A 313 -3.02 -7.24 20.20
C ARG A 313 -4.32 -7.97 19.89
N TYR A 314 -4.85 -7.84 18.67
CA TYR A 314 -6.09 -8.50 18.29
C TYR A 314 -5.98 -10.04 18.34
N PHE A 315 -4.84 -10.57 17.89
CA PHE A 315 -4.59 -12.01 17.85
C PHE A 315 -3.88 -12.57 19.08
N ASP A 316 -3.56 -11.75 20.08
CA ASP A 316 -2.71 -12.11 21.22
C ASP A 316 -1.40 -12.80 20.78
N LEU A 317 -0.78 -12.33 19.68
CA LEU A 317 0.49 -12.88 19.19
C LEU A 317 1.63 -12.47 20.14
N PRO A 318 2.56 -13.38 20.45
CA PRO A 318 3.80 -13.02 21.12
C PRO A 318 4.55 -11.94 20.36
N ASN A 319 4.85 -10.84 21.04
CA ASN A 319 5.48 -9.69 20.42
C ASN A 319 6.37 -8.92 21.40
N ARG A 320 7.34 -8.19 20.85
CA ARG A 320 8.21 -7.27 21.57
C ARG A 320 8.37 -5.97 20.77
N PRO A 321 8.32 -4.79 21.42
CA PRO A 321 8.68 -3.55 20.75
C PRO A 321 10.13 -3.60 20.26
N LEU A 322 10.35 -3.22 19.01
CA LEU A 322 11.68 -3.07 18.44
C LEU A 322 12.41 -1.86 19.04
N ALA A 323 11.65 -0.81 19.35
CA ALA A 323 12.19 0.39 19.99
C ALA A 323 12.83 0.03 21.34
N GLY A 324 14.14 0.27 21.46
CA GLY A 324 14.91 -0.03 22.67
C GLY A 324 15.30 -1.50 22.84
N LEU A 325 15.04 -2.37 21.84
CA LEU A 325 15.53 -3.74 21.84
C LEU A 325 17.04 -3.75 21.53
N PRO A 326 17.89 -4.37 22.37
CA PRO A 326 19.33 -4.42 22.13
C PRO A 326 19.71 -5.18 20.86
N ALA A 327 20.78 -4.75 20.19
CA ALA A 327 21.31 -5.38 18.98
C ALA A 327 21.79 -6.83 19.21
N ASP A 328 22.24 -7.13 20.43
CA ASP A 328 22.74 -8.43 20.88
C ASP A 328 21.64 -9.32 21.50
N THR A 329 20.36 -8.97 21.32
CA THR A 329 19.23 -9.80 21.77
C THR A 329 19.35 -11.22 21.22
N ASP A 330 19.35 -12.21 22.12
CA ASP A 330 19.35 -13.63 21.76
C ASP A 330 17.92 -14.08 21.40
N PRO A 331 17.70 -14.70 20.23
CA PRO A 331 16.45 -15.39 19.89
C PRO A 331 15.89 -16.30 21.00
N ARG A 332 16.76 -16.93 21.81
CA ARG A 332 16.36 -17.72 22.99
C ARG A 332 15.53 -16.89 23.97
N GLU A 333 15.96 -15.68 24.30
CA GLU A 333 15.24 -14.81 25.24
C GLU A 333 13.87 -14.42 24.69
N LEU A 334 13.74 -14.21 23.38
CA LEU A 334 12.45 -13.93 22.75
C LEU A 334 11.51 -15.13 22.88
N TYR A 335 12.01 -16.33 22.63
CA TYR A 335 11.25 -17.57 22.73
C TYR A 335 10.82 -17.88 24.17
N GLU A 336 11.74 -17.82 25.13
CA GLU A 336 11.46 -18.12 26.55
C GLU A 336 10.44 -17.17 27.18
N ASN A 337 10.35 -15.93 26.67
CA ASN A 337 9.36 -14.94 27.11
C ASN A 337 8.04 -14.98 26.31
N ALA A 338 7.90 -15.86 25.32
CA ALA A 338 6.71 -15.95 24.48
C ALA A 338 5.61 -16.79 25.13
N ASP A 339 4.38 -16.29 25.14
CA ASP A 339 3.19 -17.05 25.54
C ASP A 339 2.18 -17.15 24.39
N PHE A 340 2.00 -18.38 23.89
CA PHE A 340 1.07 -18.68 22.79
C PHE A 340 -0.34 -19.03 23.29
N SER A 341 -0.55 -19.14 24.60
CA SER A 341 -1.79 -19.68 25.19
C SER A 341 -3.01 -18.83 24.87
N ALA A 342 -2.89 -17.51 25.01
CA ALA A 342 -3.98 -16.58 24.71
C ALA A 342 -4.35 -16.58 23.21
N MET A 343 -3.35 -16.61 22.33
CA MET A 343 -3.54 -16.74 20.88
C MET A 343 -4.36 -17.99 20.55
N LEU A 344 -3.93 -19.16 21.04
CA LEU A 344 -4.58 -20.44 20.74
C LEU A 344 -5.99 -20.51 21.35
N LYS A 345 -6.16 -20.08 22.61
CA LYS A 345 -7.46 -20.11 23.30
C LYS A 345 -8.49 -19.22 22.63
N GLY A 346 -8.08 -18.05 22.13
CA GLY A 346 -8.97 -17.09 21.46
C GLY A 346 -9.24 -17.38 19.98
N HIS A 347 -8.55 -18.35 19.37
CA HIS A 347 -8.58 -18.55 17.91
C HIS A 347 -9.98 -18.87 17.37
N ALA A 348 -10.68 -19.82 17.98
CA ALA A 348 -12.02 -20.24 17.53
C ALA A 348 -13.03 -19.07 17.58
N GLU A 349 -13.02 -18.27 18.66
CA GLU A 349 -13.91 -17.10 18.77
C GLU A 349 -13.62 -16.07 17.67
N ARG A 350 -12.34 -15.80 17.39
CA ARG A 350 -11.97 -14.86 16.32
C ARG A 350 -12.31 -15.42 14.94
N PHE A 351 -12.25 -16.73 14.75
CA PHE A 351 -12.70 -17.38 13.53
C PHE A 351 -14.21 -17.23 13.33
N ASP A 352 -15.01 -17.43 14.38
CA ASP A 352 -16.48 -17.23 14.32
C ASP A 352 -16.84 -15.81 13.87
N ARG A 353 -16.06 -14.80 14.28
CA ARG A 353 -16.25 -13.41 13.81
C ARG A 353 -16.03 -13.27 12.30
N VAL A 354 -15.03 -13.96 11.73
CA VAL A 354 -14.81 -13.96 10.28
C VAL A 354 -15.92 -14.69 9.56
N ALA A 355 -16.34 -15.86 10.05
CA ALA A 355 -17.44 -16.62 9.46
C ALA A 355 -18.75 -15.79 9.46
N ALA A 356 -19.09 -15.16 10.59
CA ALA A 356 -20.24 -14.29 10.71
C ALA A 356 -20.16 -13.06 9.77
N PHE A 357 -18.97 -12.47 9.60
CA PHE A 357 -18.76 -11.39 8.64
C PHE A 357 -19.00 -11.84 7.18
N LEU A 358 -18.53 -13.03 6.81
CA LEU A 358 -18.75 -13.60 5.48
C LEU A 358 -20.25 -13.87 5.25
N ASP A 359 -20.93 -14.48 6.22
CA ASP A 359 -22.36 -14.78 6.14
C ASP A 359 -23.21 -13.50 6.04
N ARG A 360 -22.87 -12.47 6.83
CA ARG A 360 -23.51 -11.15 6.78
C ARG A 360 -23.40 -10.47 5.40
N ASN A 361 -22.38 -10.82 4.64
CA ASN A 361 -22.13 -10.30 3.30
C ASN A 361 -22.53 -11.28 2.17
N ASP A 362 -23.35 -12.30 2.48
CA ASP A 362 -23.81 -13.30 1.52
C ASP A 362 -22.65 -14.04 0.80
N LEU A 363 -21.56 -14.25 1.53
CA LEU A 363 -20.41 -15.03 1.06
C LEU A 363 -20.45 -16.42 1.69
N ARG A 364 -21.03 -17.39 0.96
CA ARG A 364 -20.91 -18.81 1.29
C ARG A 364 -19.42 -19.17 1.40
N ASN A 365 -19.10 -19.94 2.43
CA ASN A 365 -17.72 -20.26 2.74
C ASN A 365 -17.48 -21.76 2.98
N THR A 366 -16.22 -22.16 2.85
CA THR A 366 -15.75 -23.55 2.93
C THR A 366 -16.10 -24.23 4.26
N TYR A 367 -16.20 -23.43 5.33
CA TYR A 367 -16.41 -23.91 6.69
C TYR A 367 -17.89 -24.12 7.01
N THR A 368 -18.77 -23.24 6.52
CA THR A 368 -20.23 -23.40 6.70
C THR A 368 -20.84 -24.44 5.77
N HIS A 369 -20.25 -24.71 4.59
CA HIS A 369 -20.73 -25.84 3.75
C HIS A 369 -20.19 -27.20 4.20
N GLY A 370 -19.08 -27.23 4.94
CA GLY A 370 -18.67 -28.40 5.73
C GLY A 370 -17.47 -29.18 5.23
N ASP A 371 -16.86 -28.85 4.08
CA ASP A 371 -15.60 -29.51 3.66
C ASP A 371 -14.35 -28.93 4.33
N ARG A 372 -14.46 -27.76 4.98
CA ARG A 372 -13.37 -27.07 5.68
C ARG A 372 -12.15 -26.79 4.78
N GLY A 373 -12.35 -26.72 3.47
CA GLY A 373 -11.31 -26.46 2.46
C GLY A 373 -10.60 -27.71 1.96
N ALA A 374 -11.11 -28.90 2.24
CA ALA A 374 -10.46 -30.16 1.85
C ALA A 374 -10.22 -30.29 0.33
N VAL A 375 -11.17 -29.83 -0.50
CA VAL A 375 -11.01 -29.87 -1.97
C VAL A 375 -9.89 -28.92 -2.40
N PHE A 376 -9.91 -27.68 -1.89
CA PHE A 376 -8.87 -26.69 -2.14
C PHE A 376 -7.49 -27.21 -1.73
N ASP A 377 -7.36 -27.81 -0.54
CA ASP A 377 -6.09 -28.35 -0.04
C ASP A 377 -5.62 -29.54 -0.91
N ALA A 378 -6.53 -30.39 -1.37
CA ALA A 378 -6.20 -31.50 -2.26
C ALA A 378 -5.70 -31.00 -3.62
N GLU A 379 -6.38 -30.02 -4.23
CA GLU A 379 -5.97 -29.39 -5.48
C GLU A 379 -4.59 -28.72 -5.34
N LEU A 380 -4.39 -27.95 -4.28
CA LEU A 380 -3.11 -27.29 -3.99
C LEU A 380 -1.97 -28.29 -3.77
N SER A 381 -2.23 -29.40 -3.06
CA SER A 381 -1.24 -30.44 -2.80
C SER A 381 -0.81 -31.22 -4.05
N ALA A 382 -1.63 -31.22 -5.10
CA ALA A 382 -1.33 -31.87 -6.37
C ALA A 382 -0.43 -31.01 -7.28
N LEU A 383 -0.18 -29.75 -6.92
CA LEU A 383 0.65 -28.84 -7.70
C LEU A 383 2.14 -29.00 -7.37
N ASP A 384 2.96 -28.92 -8.40
CA ASP A 384 4.41 -28.79 -8.26
C ASP A 384 4.78 -27.31 -8.02
N LEU A 385 4.65 -26.89 -6.76
CA LEU A 385 4.94 -25.51 -6.35
C LEU A 385 6.46 -25.29 -6.28
N PRO A 386 6.99 -24.18 -6.86
CA PRO A 386 8.41 -23.90 -6.83
C PRO A 386 8.90 -23.67 -5.40
N ALA A 387 10.17 -23.99 -5.16
CA ALA A 387 10.88 -23.60 -3.96
C ALA A 387 11.00 -22.06 -3.85
N SER A 388 11.26 -21.55 -2.65
CA SER A 388 11.64 -20.14 -2.47
C SER A 388 12.86 -19.78 -3.33
N ILE A 389 12.86 -18.58 -3.91
CA ILE A 389 14.04 -18.06 -4.66
C ILE A 389 15.21 -18.00 -3.69
N SER A 390 16.35 -18.57 -4.07
CA SER A 390 17.63 -18.44 -3.37
C SER A 390 18.57 -17.50 -4.12
N VAL A 391 19.71 -17.17 -3.52
CA VAL A 391 20.74 -16.37 -4.19
C VAL A 391 21.23 -17.14 -5.42
N TRP A 392 21.21 -16.49 -6.58
CA TRP A 392 21.82 -17.05 -7.77
C TRP A 392 23.35 -17.09 -7.62
N ASP A 393 23.90 -18.30 -7.55
CA ASP A 393 25.33 -18.57 -7.35
C ASP A 393 26.22 -18.14 -8.52
N GLY A 394 25.67 -18.05 -9.74
CA GLY A 394 26.33 -17.52 -10.92
C GLY A 394 27.54 -18.34 -11.39
N SER A 395 27.76 -19.54 -10.84
CA SER A 395 29.04 -20.24 -10.92
C SER A 395 29.42 -20.76 -12.31
N ASP A 396 28.52 -20.68 -13.29
CA ASP A 396 28.76 -21.19 -14.67
C ASP A 396 28.28 -20.23 -15.78
N ASP A 397 28.05 -18.95 -15.46
CA ASP A 397 27.29 -18.07 -16.36
C ASP A 397 28.12 -17.21 -17.33
N GLY A 398 29.45 -17.28 -17.28
CA GLY A 398 30.32 -16.49 -18.16
C GLY A 398 30.21 -14.95 -18.00
N ASN A 399 29.96 -14.47 -16.77
CA ASN A 399 29.67 -13.09 -16.39
C ASN A 399 28.26 -12.59 -16.78
N LEU A 400 27.31 -13.48 -17.03
CA LEU A 400 25.95 -13.07 -17.38
C LEU A 400 25.27 -12.31 -16.23
N ARG A 401 25.45 -12.73 -14.98
CA ARG A 401 24.91 -12.06 -13.78
C ARG A 401 25.36 -10.62 -13.74
N TYR A 402 26.67 -10.38 -13.78
CA TYR A 402 27.22 -9.03 -13.80
C TYR A 402 26.64 -8.19 -14.95
N ARG A 403 26.60 -8.73 -16.18
CA ARG A 403 26.08 -8.01 -17.35
C ARG A 403 24.59 -7.66 -17.19
N ILE A 404 23.78 -8.60 -16.70
CA ILE A 404 22.34 -8.40 -16.45
C ILE A 404 22.14 -7.38 -15.32
N SER A 405 22.80 -7.55 -14.17
CA SER A 405 22.78 -6.60 -13.05
C SER A 405 23.13 -5.20 -13.53
N ARG A 406 24.23 -5.06 -14.28
CA ARG A 406 24.70 -3.77 -14.79
C ARG A 406 23.69 -3.12 -15.73
N LEU A 407 23.11 -3.89 -16.65
CA LEU A 407 22.06 -3.40 -17.56
C LEU A 407 20.81 -2.96 -16.79
N ARG A 408 20.37 -3.72 -15.80
CA ARG A 408 19.22 -3.39 -14.95
C ARG A 408 19.46 -2.10 -14.16
N GLU A 409 20.62 -1.97 -13.51
CA GLU A 409 20.98 -0.77 -12.76
C GLU A 409 21.06 0.48 -13.65
N LEU A 410 21.66 0.37 -14.85
CA LEU A 410 21.69 1.46 -15.83
C LEU A 410 20.28 1.85 -16.30
N GLY A 411 19.41 0.87 -16.53
CA GLY A 411 18.00 1.09 -16.84
C GLY A 411 17.29 1.81 -15.70
N ALA A 412 17.41 1.32 -14.47
CA ALA A 412 16.81 1.92 -13.28
C ALA A 412 17.30 3.37 -13.05
N ALA A 413 18.59 3.64 -13.23
CA ALA A 413 19.16 4.98 -13.13
C ALA A 413 18.62 5.92 -14.22
N THR A 414 18.45 5.41 -15.44
CA THR A 414 17.87 6.16 -16.57
C THR A 414 16.40 6.50 -16.31
N ASP A 415 15.62 5.54 -15.82
CA ASP A 415 14.22 5.73 -15.45
C ASP A 415 14.08 6.73 -14.32
N ALA A 416 14.91 6.64 -13.28
CA ALA A 416 14.92 7.58 -12.16
C ALA A 416 15.19 9.01 -12.63
N ARG A 417 16.21 9.20 -13.48
CA ARG A 417 16.54 10.50 -14.08
C ARG A 417 15.40 11.03 -14.95
N THR A 418 14.74 10.17 -15.72
CA THR A 418 13.59 10.52 -16.55
C THR A 418 12.42 10.98 -15.68
N ARG A 419 12.07 10.23 -14.63
CA ARG A 419 11.00 10.61 -13.69
C ARG A 419 11.29 11.91 -12.96
N GLU A 420 12.54 12.15 -12.57
CA GLU A 420 12.95 13.40 -11.94
C GLU A 420 12.79 14.59 -12.91
N ASN A 421 13.22 14.43 -14.16
CA ASN A 421 13.05 15.43 -15.21
C ASN A 421 11.56 15.72 -15.47
N ASP A 422 10.72 14.68 -15.57
CA ASP A 422 9.27 14.82 -15.72
C ASP A 422 8.65 15.56 -14.54
N ARG A 423 9.06 15.26 -13.31
CA ARG A 423 8.60 15.95 -12.11
C ARG A 423 8.97 17.44 -12.16
N LYS A 424 10.22 17.76 -12.51
CA LYS A 424 10.68 19.15 -12.67
C LYS A 424 9.90 19.86 -13.77
N LEU A 425 9.66 19.19 -14.90
CA LEU A 425 8.90 19.75 -16.01
C LEU A 425 7.44 20.03 -15.62
N ARG A 426 6.77 19.08 -14.97
CA ARG A 426 5.41 19.28 -14.43
C ARG A 426 5.36 20.44 -13.44
N GLY A 427 6.35 20.56 -12.56
CA GLY A 427 6.47 21.69 -11.64
C GLY A 427 6.60 23.04 -12.36
N ARG A 428 7.39 23.09 -13.44
CA ARG A 428 7.53 24.29 -14.29
C ARG A 428 6.24 24.62 -15.05
N VAL A 429 5.54 23.62 -15.58
CA VAL A 429 4.24 23.80 -16.24
C VAL A 429 3.22 24.36 -15.26
N ALA A 430 3.04 23.74 -14.09
CA ALA A 430 2.11 24.24 -13.07
C ALA A 430 2.46 25.66 -12.58
N ALA A 431 3.75 26.02 -12.52
CA ALA A 431 4.17 27.37 -12.20
C ALA A 431 3.84 28.37 -13.33
N ALA A 432 3.99 27.96 -14.59
CA ALA A 432 3.62 28.78 -15.75
C ALA A 432 2.10 29.01 -15.82
N GLU A 433 1.30 27.96 -15.63
CA GLU A 433 -0.18 28.04 -15.59
C GLU A 433 -0.65 28.99 -14.49
N ARG A 434 -0.02 28.97 -13.31
CA ARG A 434 -0.32 29.92 -12.23
C ARG A 434 -0.01 31.36 -12.62
N ARG A 435 1.12 31.62 -13.28
CA ARG A 435 1.50 32.95 -13.75
C ARG A 435 0.58 33.45 -14.86
N GLU A 436 0.18 32.55 -15.76
CA GLU A 436 -0.80 32.85 -16.82
C GLU A 436 -2.14 33.24 -16.20
N ALA A 437 -2.68 32.44 -15.27
CA ALA A 437 -3.92 32.76 -14.57
C ALA A 437 -3.84 34.08 -13.79
N GLU A 438 -2.69 34.40 -13.19
CA GLU A 438 -2.46 35.70 -12.53
C GLU A 438 -2.43 36.85 -13.55
N ALA A 439 -1.70 36.69 -14.65
CA ALA A 439 -1.63 37.68 -15.72
C ALA A 439 -3.00 37.94 -16.35
N GLU A 440 -3.83 36.91 -16.55
CA GLU A 440 -5.21 37.04 -17.03
C GLU A 440 -6.08 37.85 -16.06
N ARG A 441 -5.94 37.62 -14.75
CA ARG A 441 -6.63 38.43 -13.72
C ARG A 441 -6.18 39.89 -13.79
N GLN A 442 -4.88 40.15 -13.88
CA GLN A 442 -4.34 41.50 -13.98
C GLN A 442 -4.80 42.21 -15.26
N LEU A 443 -4.76 41.53 -16.41
CA LEU A 443 -5.25 42.04 -17.70
C LEU A 443 -6.73 42.40 -17.62
N THR A 444 -7.53 41.57 -16.95
CA THR A 444 -8.96 41.81 -16.74
C THR A 444 -9.20 43.07 -15.89
N THR A 445 -8.41 43.27 -14.83
CA THR A 445 -8.45 44.47 -14.00
C THR A 445 -8.06 45.73 -14.78
N LEU A 446 -6.94 45.71 -15.50
CA LEU A 446 -6.47 46.84 -16.31
C LEU A 446 -7.48 47.22 -17.41
N ARG A 447 -8.14 46.23 -18.03
CA ARG A 447 -9.22 46.48 -19.01
C ARG A 447 -10.39 47.25 -18.39
N LYS A 448 -10.78 46.91 -17.14
CA LYS A 448 -11.84 47.63 -16.41
C LYS A 448 -11.42 49.06 -16.08
N GLU A 449 -10.19 49.26 -15.60
CA GLU A 449 -9.66 50.59 -15.29
C GLU A 449 -9.56 51.47 -16.53
N LEU A 450 -9.03 50.96 -17.65
CA LEU A 450 -8.94 51.68 -18.91
C LEU A 450 -10.33 52.12 -19.41
N ALA A 451 -11.34 51.26 -19.28
CA ALA A 451 -12.71 51.59 -19.64
C ALA A 451 -13.27 52.72 -18.74
N ALA A 452 -13.00 52.67 -17.44
CA ALA A 452 -13.37 53.72 -16.49
C ALA A 452 -12.70 55.07 -16.82
N THR A 453 -11.39 55.07 -17.07
CA THR A 453 -10.62 56.25 -17.46
C THR A 453 -11.13 56.85 -18.77
N ARG A 454 -11.40 56.02 -19.79
CA ARG A 454 -12.03 56.48 -21.05
C ARG A 454 -13.37 57.16 -20.82
N LYS A 455 -14.20 56.62 -19.91
CA LYS A 455 -15.49 57.23 -19.54
C LYS A 455 -15.31 58.58 -18.85
N GLN A 456 -14.34 58.69 -17.94
CA GLN A 456 -13.99 59.95 -17.28
C GLN A 456 -13.47 61.00 -18.26
N LEU A 457 -12.58 60.61 -19.18
CA LEU A 457 -12.05 61.50 -20.22
C LEU A 457 -13.16 62.02 -21.13
N ALA A 458 -14.08 61.15 -21.55
CA ALA A 458 -15.24 61.55 -22.35
C ALA A 458 -16.21 62.47 -21.59
N ALA A 459 -16.31 62.36 -20.26
CA ALA A 459 -17.09 63.26 -19.42
C ALA A 459 -16.40 64.62 -19.26
N LEU A 460 -15.08 64.64 -19.09
CA LEU A 460 -14.25 65.84 -19.08
C LEU A 460 -14.35 66.61 -20.40
N ASP A 461 -14.19 65.92 -21.54
CA ASP A 461 -14.32 66.52 -22.88
C ASP A 461 -15.71 67.15 -23.10
N ARG A 462 -16.79 66.48 -22.63
CA ARG A 462 -18.14 67.06 -22.65
C ARG A 462 -18.26 68.30 -21.76
N ARG A 463 -17.60 68.30 -20.58
CA ARG A 463 -17.60 69.45 -19.67
C ARG A 463 -16.84 70.64 -20.25
N THR A 464 -15.66 70.44 -20.83
CA THR A 464 -14.87 71.50 -21.48
C THR A 464 -15.61 72.10 -22.67
N LYS A 465 -16.16 71.27 -23.57
CA LYS A 465 -17.04 71.75 -24.66
C LYS A 465 -18.25 72.53 -24.15
N GLY A 466 -18.83 72.08 -23.02
CA GLY A 466 -19.93 72.79 -22.36
C GLY A 466 -19.53 74.11 -21.69
N ILE A 467 -18.28 74.25 -21.26
CA ILE A 467 -17.70 75.51 -20.75
C ILE A 467 -17.45 76.46 -21.92
N GLU A 468 -16.78 76.00 -22.99
CA GLU A 468 -16.55 76.78 -24.22
C GLU A 468 -17.86 77.34 -24.77
N LYS A 469 -18.90 76.50 -24.89
CA LYS A 469 -20.22 76.92 -25.36
C LYS A 469 -20.86 77.97 -24.43
N ARG A 470 -20.73 77.82 -23.10
CA ARG A 470 -21.24 78.81 -22.11
C ARG A 470 -20.47 80.13 -22.13
N VAL A 471 -19.16 80.09 -22.28
CA VAL A 471 -18.30 81.27 -22.46
C VAL A 471 -18.70 82.01 -23.73
N MET A 472 -18.90 81.28 -24.84
CA MET A 472 -19.32 81.85 -26.11
C MET A 472 -20.73 82.47 -26.05
N VAL A 473 -21.65 81.88 -25.28
CA VAL A 473 -23.01 82.43 -25.06
C VAL A 473 -23.02 83.63 -24.11
N ARG A 474 -22.20 83.66 -23.05
CA ARG A 474 -22.13 84.78 -22.09
C ARG A 474 -21.32 85.98 -22.61
N LEU A 475 -20.18 85.74 -23.25
CA LEU A 475 -19.29 86.79 -23.75
C LEU A 475 -19.61 87.19 -25.20
N GLY A 476 -20.25 86.33 -25.99
CA GLY A 476 -20.61 86.61 -27.38
C GLY A 476 -21.48 87.86 -27.56
N PRO A 477 -22.49 88.13 -26.72
CA PRO A 477 -23.26 89.38 -26.77
C PRO A 477 -22.45 90.60 -26.33
N ALA A 478 -21.56 90.46 -25.34
CA ALA A 478 -20.71 91.53 -24.83
C ALA A 478 -19.62 91.93 -25.85
N LEU A 479 -18.98 90.96 -26.50
CA LEU A 479 -18.05 91.20 -27.61
C LEU A 479 -18.76 91.80 -28.83
N ARG A 480 -19.95 91.31 -29.21
CA ARG A 480 -20.75 91.92 -30.28
C ARG A 480 -21.17 93.35 -29.99
N ARG A 481 -21.48 93.68 -28.72
CA ARG A 481 -21.75 95.07 -28.29
C ARG A 481 -20.49 95.93 -28.33
N ARG A 482 -19.33 95.43 -27.88
CA ARG A 482 -18.07 96.17 -27.86
C ARG A 482 -17.53 96.43 -29.28
N ILE A 483 -17.67 95.48 -30.20
CA ILE A 483 -17.34 95.65 -31.62
C ILE A 483 -18.26 96.68 -32.27
N ARG A 484 -19.59 96.63 -32.04
CA ARG A 484 -20.51 97.70 -32.51
C ARG A 484 -20.20 99.07 -31.93
N HIS A 485 -19.65 99.14 -30.72
CA HIS A 485 -19.29 100.40 -30.07
C HIS A 485 -17.98 100.99 -30.62
N LEU A 486 -17.05 100.13 -31.04
CA LEU A 486 -15.80 100.53 -31.70
C LEU A 486 -16.06 100.98 -33.14
N SER A 487 -16.93 100.30 -33.89
CA SER A 487 -17.34 100.70 -35.25
C SER A 487 -18.17 101.99 -35.30
N ARG A 488 -18.59 102.54 -34.15
CA ARG A 488 -19.35 103.80 -34.03
C ARG A 488 -18.51 104.98 -33.56
N ARG A 489 -17.21 104.80 -33.31
CA ARG A 489 -16.28 105.85 -32.90
C ARG A 489 -15.41 106.41 -34.03
N ASP A 490 -15.51 105.83 -35.23
CA ASP A 490 -14.86 106.32 -36.46
C ASP A 490 -15.90 106.80 -37.49
N SER A 491 -16.92 107.55 -37.04
CA SER A 491 -17.92 108.21 -37.91
C SER A 491 -18.16 109.64 -37.47
#